data_AF-A0A660QWN3-F1
#
_entry.id   AF-A0A660QWN3-F1
#
_cell.length_a   1.000
_cell.length_b   1.000
_cell.length_c   1.000
_cell.angle_alpha   90.00
_cell.angle_beta   90.00
_cell.angle_gamma   90.00
#
_symmetry.space_group_name_H-M   'P 1'
#
loop_
_entity.id
_entity.type
_entity.pdbx_description
1 polymer ?
#
loop_
_entity_poly.entity_id
_entity_poly.type
_entity_poly.pdbx_seq_one_letter_code
_entity_poly.pdbx_strand_id
1 'polypeptide(L)'
;MKKVKYTIALCALLVPGMAMAVNFTWVNWQADQNWADGGNWNQLGAVPTAADDTHFNQGAGVAGAVVSTPGATAFGLVMDNVSSLSIATGGTLTLSGQGNIANSAASVGNAISVDGGTFNSQAIALGIAGEASLTVNSGTYNQAGAWLIAGYGAGATGTLNVNGGTMNGTLLLLGNGGTGNGTVTGGAISLSSQLQIAVGAGSAGHLVMDGGTLTGVGMNFGNGGTAVVDLNGGQLINNGGTAINGNATINVGAGEWIFTASSVADVNWMIDNSGATWNFAGANGNVRSVTDDGLGNVTVTAIPEPATMGLMALFGGALLRFRRMFRL
;
A
#
# COMPACT_ATOMS: atom_id res chain seq x y z
N MET A 1 36.22 -61.43 -44.01
CA MET A 1 36.16 -60.07 -43.44
C MET A 1 34.70 -59.67 -43.22
N LYS A 2 34.24 -59.58 -41.96
CA LYS A 2 32.88 -59.15 -41.63
C LYS A 2 32.80 -57.61 -41.68
N LYS A 3 31.94 -57.06 -42.54
CA LYS A 3 31.66 -55.62 -42.60
C LYS A 3 30.66 -55.27 -41.51
N VAL A 4 31.10 -54.55 -40.49
CA VAL A 4 30.23 -53.98 -39.44
C VAL A 4 29.62 -52.69 -40.00
N LYS A 5 28.29 -52.60 -39.99
CA LYS A 5 27.55 -51.38 -40.36
C LYS A 5 27.25 -50.59 -39.09
N TYR A 6 27.78 -49.38 -38.99
CA TYR A 6 27.44 -48.44 -37.92
C TYR A 6 26.25 -47.59 -38.36
N THR A 7 25.09 -47.82 -37.75
CA THR A 7 23.92 -46.95 -37.91
C THR A 7 24.10 -45.80 -36.91
N ILE A 8 24.48 -44.62 -37.41
CA ILE A 8 24.56 -43.40 -36.60
C ILE A 8 23.13 -42.90 -36.41
N ALA A 9 22.58 -43.09 -35.21
CA ALA A 9 21.33 -42.46 -34.81
C ALA A 9 21.61 -40.97 -34.55
N LEU A 10 21.21 -40.11 -35.48
CA LEU A 10 21.23 -38.66 -35.32
C LEU A 10 20.12 -38.27 -34.34
N CYS A 11 20.43 -38.24 -33.05
CA CYS A 11 19.57 -37.61 -32.04
C CYS A 11 19.61 -36.09 -32.26
N ALA A 12 18.60 -35.56 -32.95
CA ALA A 12 18.36 -34.12 -32.98
C ALA A 12 18.04 -33.65 -31.56
N LEU A 13 19.02 -33.02 -30.92
CA LEU A 13 18.87 -32.37 -29.63
C LEU A 13 17.98 -31.13 -29.85
N LEU A 14 16.67 -31.27 -29.65
CA LEU A 14 15.74 -30.15 -29.57
C LEU A 14 16.09 -29.37 -28.30
N VAL A 15 16.95 -28.37 -28.43
CA VAL A 15 17.14 -27.36 -27.39
C VAL A 15 15.83 -26.59 -27.31
N PRO A 16 15.11 -26.58 -26.17
CA PRO A 16 13.96 -25.71 -26.00
C PRO A 16 14.47 -24.28 -26.16
N GLY A 17 14.12 -23.64 -27.28
CA GLY A 17 14.32 -22.21 -27.41
C GLY A 17 13.52 -21.56 -26.29
N MET A 18 14.18 -20.77 -25.44
CA MET A 18 13.47 -19.94 -24.48
C MET A 18 12.57 -19.01 -25.30
N ALA A 19 11.26 -19.26 -25.26
CA ALA A 19 10.29 -18.37 -25.88
C ALA A 19 10.46 -17.01 -25.21
N MET A 20 10.81 -15.99 -25.99
CA MET A 20 10.81 -14.62 -25.50
C MET A 20 9.38 -14.24 -25.13
N ALA A 21 9.22 -13.47 -24.04
CA ALA A 21 7.92 -12.93 -23.66
C ALA A 21 7.29 -12.19 -24.85
N VAL A 22 6.04 -12.54 -25.17
CA VAL A 22 5.27 -11.83 -26.20
C VAL A 22 4.52 -10.69 -25.51
N ASN A 23 4.49 -9.52 -26.14
CA ASN A 23 3.72 -8.39 -25.65
C ASN A 23 2.27 -8.49 -26.15
N PHE A 24 1.35 -8.71 -25.22
CA PHE A 24 -0.09 -8.67 -25.41
C PHE A 24 -0.60 -7.27 -25.07
N THR A 25 -1.03 -6.53 -26.08
CA THR A 25 -1.66 -5.22 -25.88
C THR A 25 -3.17 -5.42 -25.81
N TRP A 26 -3.78 -4.93 -24.73
CA TRP A 26 -5.23 -4.85 -24.62
C TRP A 26 -5.76 -3.94 -25.73
N VAL A 27 -6.67 -4.43 -26.58
CA VAL A 27 -7.30 -3.67 -27.69
C VAL A 27 -8.81 -3.52 -27.51
N ASN A 28 -9.47 -4.46 -26.81
CA ASN A 28 -10.92 -4.49 -26.59
C ASN A 28 -11.76 -4.38 -27.88
N TRP A 29 -11.37 -5.05 -28.97
CA TRP A 29 -12.10 -4.98 -30.24
C TRP A 29 -13.51 -5.61 -30.18
N GLN A 30 -13.76 -6.55 -29.28
CA GLN A 30 -15.09 -7.15 -29.10
C GLN A 30 -16.01 -6.27 -28.24
N ALA A 31 -15.44 -5.24 -27.58
CA ALA A 31 -16.16 -4.30 -26.72
C ALA A 31 -16.93 -4.96 -25.56
N ASP A 32 -16.54 -6.17 -25.14
CA ASP A 32 -17.16 -6.90 -24.02
C ASP A 32 -16.31 -6.83 -22.72
N GLN A 33 -15.13 -6.21 -22.78
CA GLN A 33 -14.17 -6.06 -21.70
C GLN A 33 -13.60 -7.36 -21.12
N ASN A 34 -13.92 -8.52 -21.68
CA ASN A 34 -13.56 -9.80 -21.10
C ASN A 34 -12.07 -10.13 -21.30
N TRP A 35 -11.29 -10.22 -20.22
CA TRP A 35 -9.87 -10.60 -20.29
C TRP A 35 -9.64 -11.91 -21.04
N ALA A 36 -10.54 -12.89 -20.83
CA ALA A 36 -10.41 -14.23 -21.38
C ALA A 36 -10.85 -14.33 -22.84
N ASP A 37 -11.39 -13.27 -23.45
CA ASP A 37 -11.68 -13.25 -24.87
C ASP A 37 -10.42 -12.84 -25.66
N GLY A 38 -9.84 -13.80 -26.39
CA GLY A 38 -8.69 -13.58 -27.27
C GLY A 38 -8.96 -12.55 -28.38
N GLY A 39 -10.21 -12.20 -28.66
CA GLY A 39 -10.60 -11.11 -29.54
C GLY A 39 -10.32 -9.71 -28.99
N ASN A 40 -10.05 -9.57 -27.69
CA ASN A 40 -9.73 -8.29 -27.04
C ASN A 40 -8.23 -8.00 -26.95
N TRP A 41 -7.38 -8.89 -27.45
CA TRP A 41 -5.94 -8.73 -27.48
C TRP A 41 -5.44 -8.52 -28.90
N ASN A 42 -4.32 -7.81 -29.05
CA ASN A 42 -3.68 -7.61 -30.36
C ASN A 42 -3.20 -8.93 -31.01
N GLN A 43 -3.09 -10.01 -30.24
CA GLN A 43 -2.86 -11.38 -30.71
C GLN A 43 -4.21 -12.09 -30.90
N LEU A 44 -4.83 -11.89 -32.06
CA LEU A 44 -6.21 -12.34 -32.32
C LEU A 44 -6.40 -13.84 -32.01
N GLY A 45 -7.35 -14.14 -31.11
CA GLY A 45 -7.72 -15.50 -30.73
C GLY A 45 -6.81 -16.13 -29.67
N ALA A 46 -5.82 -15.40 -29.15
CA ALA A 46 -4.97 -15.83 -28.05
C ALA A 46 -5.20 -14.95 -26.82
N VAL A 47 -5.00 -15.53 -25.65
CA VAL A 47 -5.00 -14.82 -24.36
C VAL A 47 -3.60 -14.85 -23.76
N PRO A 48 -3.21 -13.83 -22.96
CA PRO A 48 -1.91 -13.82 -22.30
C PRO A 48 -1.72 -15.05 -21.40
N THR A 49 -0.48 -15.54 -21.35
CA THR A 49 -0.04 -16.61 -20.46
C THR A 49 0.98 -16.09 -19.44
N ALA A 50 1.37 -16.92 -18.48
CA ALA A 50 2.38 -16.56 -17.47
C ALA A 50 3.79 -16.23 -18.02
N ALA A 51 4.02 -16.38 -19.33
CA ALA A 51 5.25 -15.99 -20.01
C ALA A 51 5.15 -14.63 -20.72
N ASP A 52 3.95 -14.05 -20.82
CA ASP A 52 3.66 -12.89 -21.67
C ASP A 52 3.51 -11.61 -20.87
N ASP A 53 3.99 -10.50 -21.41
CA ASP A 53 3.76 -9.17 -20.83
C ASP A 53 2.44 -8.60 -21.34
N THR A 54 1.63 -8.07 -20.43
CA THR A 54 0.36 -7.40 -20.78
C THR A 54 0.50 -5.90 -20.72
N HIS A 55 0.02 -5.22 -21.75
CA HIS A 55 0.15 -3.77 -21.92
C HIS A 55 -1.23 -3.11 -22.09
N PHE A 56 -1.50 -2.14 -21.24
CA PHE A 56 -2.63 -1.23 -21.30
C PHE A 56 -2.11 0.16 -21.66
N ASN A 57 -1.81 0.33 -22.95
CA ASN A 57 -1.23 1.56 -23.48
C ASN A 57 -2.21 2.31 -24.39
N GLN A 58 -3.48 1.94 -24.34
CA GLN A 58 -4.48 2.50 -25.22
C GLN A 58 -4.87 3.92 -24.80
N GLY A 59 -5.14 4.76 -25.79
CA GLY A 59 -5.60 6.12 -25.56
C GLY A 59 -6.95 6.17 -24.85
N ALA A 60 -7.31 7.38 -24.40
CA ALA A 60 -8.61 7.65 -23.81
C ALA A 60 -9.76 7.08 -24.68
N GLY A 61 -10.74 6.45 -24.03
CA GLY A 61 -11.95 5.94 -24.67
C GLY A 61 -11.99 4.43 -24.89
N VAL A 62 -10.89 3.71 -24.68
CA VAL A 62 -10.93 2.24 -24.63
C VAL A 62 -11.29 1.77 -23.22
N ALA A 63 -12.39 1.03 -23.10
CA ALA A 63 -12.77 0.42 -21.83
C ALA A 63 -11.70 -0.59 -21.35
N GLY A 64 -11.50 -0.62 -20.04
CA GLY A 64 -10.55 -1.49 -19.37
C GLY A 64 -10.89 -2.96 -19.45
N ALA A 65 -9.98 -3.82 -19.00
CA ALA A 65 -10.24 -5.24 -18.91
C ALA A 65 -10.97 -5.60 -17.60
N VAL A 66 -11.84 -6.60 -17.70
CA VAL A 66 -12.53 -7.24 -16.58
C VAL A 66 -12.13 -8.71 -16.54
N VAL A 67 -11.56 -9.12 -15.41
CA VAL A 67 -11.27 -10.52 -15.09
C VAL A 67 -12.42 -11.04 -14.23
N SER A 68 -13.36 -11.77 -14.83
CA SER A 68 -14.56 -12.30 -14.17
C SER A 68 -14.56 -13.83 -14.03
N THR A 69 -13.54 -14.50 -14.56
CA THR A 69 -13.37 -15.95 -14.44
C THR A 69 -11.97 -16.30 -13.92
N PRO A 70 -11.78 -17.47 -13.28
CA PRO A 70 -10.47 -17.91 -12.82
C PRO A 70 -9.53 -18.22 -13.99
N GLY A 71 -8.22 -18.06 -13.77
CA GLY A 71 -7.18 -18.57 -14.68
C GLY A 71 -6.52 -17.52 -15.56
N ALA A 72 -6.83 -16.23 -15.40
CA ALA A 72 -6.07 -15.18 -16.07
C ALA A 72 -4.64 -15.14 -15.52
N THR A 73 -3.66 -15.15 -16.43
CA THR A 73 -2.23 -15.10 -16.08
C THR A 73 -1.48 -14.16 -17.01
N ALA A 74 -0.45 -13.51 -16.48
CA ALA A 74 0.55 -12.78 -17.26
C ALA A 74 1.91 -12.88 -16.55
N PHE A 75 3.00 -12.61 -17.27
CA PHE A 75 4.29 -12.31 -16.65
C PHE A 75 4.23 -10.91 -16.03
N GLY A 76 4.29 -9.87 -16.84
CA GLY A 76 4.16 -8.48 -16.40
C GLY A 76 2.81 -7.85 -16.69
N LEU A 77 2.54 -6.76 -15.98
CA LEU A 77 1.45 -5.84 -16.27
C LEU A 77 2.03 -4.44 -16.43
N VAL A 78 1.80 -3.82 -17.57
CA VAL A 78 2.20 -2.44 -17.86
C VAL A 78 0.94 -1.64 -18.16
N MET A 79 0.75 -0.52 -17.45
CA MET A 79 -0.35 0.41 -17.74
C MET A 79 0.24 1.81 -17.83
N ASP A 80 0.37 2.35 -19.06
CA ASP A 80 1.08 3.61 -19.32
C ASP A 80 0.18 4.70 -19.94
N ASN A 81 -1.14 4.52 -19.90
CA ASN A 81 -2.12 5.51 -20.32
C ASN A 81 -3.39 5.40 -19.47
N VAL A 82 -4.36 6.31 -19.59
CA VAL A 82 -5.63 6.25 -18.84
C VAL A 82 -6.32 4.89 -19.06
N SER A 83 -6.14 3.97 -18.10
CA SER A 83 -6.52 2.56 -18.25
C SER A 83 -7.11 2.03 -16.95
N SER A 84 -8.03 1.07 -17.08
CA SER A 84 -8.61 0.37 -15.94
C SER A 84 -8.46 -1.14 -16.08
N LEU A 85 -8.32 -1.80 -14.94
CA LEU A 85 -8.33 -3.25 -14.81
C LEU A 85 -9.16 -3.62 -13.58
N SER A 86 -10.25 -4.36 -13.78
CA SER A 86 -11.11 -4.85 -12.69
C SER A 86 -10.97 -6.35 -12.53
N ILE A 87 -10.70 -6.80 -11.31
CA ILE A 87 -10.70 -8.20 -10.91
C ILE A 87 -12.02 -8.44 -10.18
N ALA A 88 -13.04 -8.82 -10.95
CA ALA A 88 -14.42 -8.97 -10.49
C ALA A 88 -14.65 -10.29 -9.74
N THR A 89 -15.82 -10.43 -9.13
CA THR A 89 -16.22 -11.62 -8.38
C THR A 89 -16.08 -12.89 -9.22
N GLY A 90 -15.40 -13.90 -8.66
CA GLY A 90 -15.09 -15.16 -9.36
C GLY A 90 -13.86 -15.07 -10.27
N GLY A 91 -13.35 -13.88 -10.56
CA GLY A 91 -12.12 -13.66 -11.31
C GLY A 91 -10.86 -14.01 -10.53
N THR A 92 -9.83 -14.50 -11.22
CA THR A 92 -8.48 -14.59 -10.67
C THR A 92 -7.45 -14.17 -11.71
N LEU A 93 -6.64 -13.16 -11.38
CA LEU A 93 -5.48 -12.74 -12.15
C LEU A 93 -4.20 -13.03 -11.37
N THR A 94 -3.23 -13.67 -12.03
CA THR A 94 -1.89 -13.92 -11.45
C THR A 94 -0.80 -13.34 -12.34
N LEU A 95 0.01 -12.45 -11.77
CA LEU A 95 1.24 -11.95 -12.37
C LEU A 95 2.42 -12.75 -11.81
N SER A 96 3.14 -13.47 -12.66
CA SER A 96 4.36 -14.19 -12.29
C SER A 96 5.59 -13.27 -12.23
N GLY A 97 5.48 -12.06 -12.79
CA GLY A 97 6.46 -10.99 -12.76
C GLY A 97 5.92 -9.72 -12.08
N GLN A 98 6.37 -8.56 -12.55
CA GLN A 98 6.12 -7.25 -11.95
C GLN A 98 5.01 -6.48 -12.65
N GLY A 99 4.20 -5.75 -11.88
CA GLY A 99 3.30 -4.71 -12.39
C GLY A 99 3.95 -3.32 -12.34
N ASN A 100 4.00 -2.65 -13.49
CA ASN A 100 4.52 -1.31 -13.68
C ASN A 100 3.40 -0.38 -14.13
N ILE A 101 2.89 0.43 -13.20
CA ILE A 101 1.69 1.23 -13.43
C ILE A 101 2.08 2.72 -13.43
N ALA A 102 1.73 3.40 -14.51
CA ALA A 102 2.05 4.79 -14.82
C ALA A 102 3.57 5.06 -14.91
N ASN A 103 4.28 4.41 -15.85
CA ASN A 103 5.72 4.58 -16.09
C ASN A 103 6.06 5.82 -16.96
N SER A 104 5.11 6.73 -17.14
CA SER A 104 5.32 8.02 -17.79
C SER A 104 4.63 9.12 -16.99
N ALA A 105 5.23 10.29 -16.89
CA ALA A 105 4.64 11.44 -16.21
C ALA A 105 3.31 11.90 -16.82
N ALA A 106 3.08 11.61 -18.11
CA ALA A 106 1.80 11.89 -18.77
C ALA A 106 0.72 10.83 -18.48
N SER A 107 1.09 9.72 -17.84
CA SER A 107 0.19 8.61 -17.55
C SER A 107 -0.58 8.88 -16.26
N VAL A 108 -1.80 9.42 -16.39
CA VAL A 108 -2.66 9.76 -15.26
C VAL A 108 -3.95 8.95 -15.29
N GLY A 109 -4.51 8.63 -14.11
CA GLY A 109 -5.79 7.91 -14.01
C GLY A 109 -5.73 6.39 -14.27
N ASN A 110 -4.55 5.77 -14.13
CA ASN A 110 -4.46 4.30 -14.13
C ASN A 110 -5.12 3.74 -12.87
N ALA A 111 -5.98 2.73 -13.01
CA ALA A 111 -6.69 2.16 -11.89
C ALA A 111 -6.81 0.64 -11.96
N ILE A 112 -6.48 -0.03 -10.86
CA ILE A 112 -6.76 -1.44 -10.64
C ILE A 112 -7.80 -1.55 -9.52
N SER A 113 -8.87 -2.32 -9.74
CA SER A 113 -9.88 -2.61 -8.70
C SER A 113 -9.98 -4.11 -8.44
N VAL A 114 -10.14 -4.50 -7.17
CA VAL A 114 -10.33 -5.89 -6.73
C VAL A 114 -11.69 -6.01 -6.05
N ASP A 115 -12.68 -6.45 -6.84
CA ASP A 115 -14.13 -6.39 -6.56
C ASP A 115 -14.72 -7.79 -6.39
N GLY A 116 -14.23 -8.51 -5.38
CA GLY A 116 -14.65 -9.85 -5.00
C GLY A 116 -13.86 -10.99 -5.68
N GLY A 117 -12.96 -10.68 -6.61
CA GLY A 117 -12.02 -11.66 -7.17
C GLY A 117 -10.71 -11.75 -6.40
N THR A 118 -9.72 -12.44 -6.98
CA THR A 118 -8.37 -12.56 -6.42
C THR A 118 -7.31 -12.03 -7.38
N PHE A 119 -6.49 -11.11 -6.90
CA PHE A 119 -5.34 -10.59 -7.64
C PHE A 119 -4.05 -11.03 -6.96
N ASN A 120 -3.21 -11.78 -7.67
CA ASN A 120 -1.91 -12.22 -7.20
C ASN A 120 -0.80 -11.52 -7.99
N SER A 121 0.20 -10.97 -7.32
CA SER A 121 1.36 -10.32 -7.95
C SER A 121 2.67 -10.67 -7.23
N GLN A 122 3.80 -10.61 -7.92
CA GLN A 122 5.11 -10.64 -7.25
C GLN A 122 5.47 -9.26 -6.70
N ALA A 123 5.38 -8.22 -7.53
CA ALA A 123 5.63 -6.85 -7.12
C ALA A 123 4.77 -5.90 -7.95
N ILE A 124 4.37 -4.78 -7.36
CA ILE A 124 3.64 -3.72 -8.06
C ILE A 124 4.18 -2.36 -7.65
N ALA A 125 4.47 -1.52 -8.64
CA ALA A 125 4.71 -0.09 -8.46
C ALA A 125 3.53 0.69 -9.04
N LEU A 126 2.85 1.45 -8.18
CA LEU A 126 1.79 2.38 -8.53
C LEU A 126 2.39 3.79 -8.61
N GLY A 127 2.27 4.44 -9.76
CA GLY A 127 2.81 5.79 -9.93
C GLY A 127 4.34 5.71 -9.98
N ILE A 128 4.88 5.09 -11.03
CA ILE A 128 6.33 5.07 -11.28
C ILE A 128 6.81 6.46 -11.67
N ALA A 129 6.11 7.12 -12.58
CA ALA A 129 6.39 8.50 -13.00
C ALA A 129 5.12 9.36 -13.09
N GLY A 130 3.95 8.74 -13.27
CA GLY A 130 2.65 9.40 -13.33
C GLY A 130 1.74 9.08 -12.14
N GLU A 131 0.45 8.91 -12.40
CA GLU A 131 -0.58 8.65 -11.39
C GLU A 131 -1.22 7.27 -11.57
N ALA A 132 -1.27 6.51 -10.49
CA ALA A 132 -1.94 5.22 -10.47
C ALA A 132 -2.61 4.92 -9.13
N SER A 133 -3.61 4.06 -9.18
CA SER A 133 -4.33 3.58 -8.01
C SER A 133 -4.56 2.08 -8.00
N LEU A 134 -4.56 1.49 -6.81
CA LEU A 134 -5.06 0.15 -6.52
C LEU A 134 -6.14 0.26 -5.44
N THR A 135 -7.32 -0.28 -5.71
CA THR A 135 -8.42 -0.33 -4.75
C THR A 135 -8.84 -1.77 -4.48
N VAL A 136 -8.83 -2.17 -3.21
CA VAL A 136 -9.34 -3.47 -2.74
C VAL A 136 -10.68 -3.23 -2.03
N ASN A 137 -11.77 -3.69 -2.65
CA ASN A 137 -13.13 -3.45 -2.14
C ASN A 137 -13.66 -4.64 -1.34
N SER A 138 -13.75 -5.81 -1.96
CA SER A 138 -14.30 -7.02 -1.31
C SER A 138 -13.57 -8.30 -1.65
N GLY A 139 -12.56 -8.24 -2.52
CA GLY A 139 -11.77 -9.39 -2.94
C GLY A 139 -10.48 -9.57 -2.15
N THR A 140 -9.55 -10.31 -2.73
CA THR A 140 -8.24 -10.60 -2.14
C THR A 140 -7.11 -10.12 -3.04
N TYR A 141 -6.19 -9.33 -2.49
CA TYR A 141 -4.93 -9.01 -3.13
C TYR A 141 -3.78 -9.73 -2.40
N ASN A 142 -3.01 -10.54 -3.12
CA ASN A 142 -1.83 -11.24 -2.59
C ASN A 142 -0.58 -10.78 -3.32
N GLN A 143 0.28 -10.08 -2.60
CA GLN A 143 1.61 -9.69 -3.06
C GLN A 143 2.64 -10.67 -2.48
N ALA A 144 3.20 -11.53 -3.33
CA ALA A 144 4.06 -12.65 -2.92
C ALA A 144 5.56 -12.33 -2.96
N GLY A 145 5.98 -11.33 -3.73
CA GLY A 145 7.38 -10.96 -3.87
C GLY A 145 7.81 -9.92 -2.83
N ALA A 146 8.74 -9.05 -3.22
CA ALA A 146 9.43 -8.20 -2.24
C ALA A 146 8.63 -6.97 -1.78
N TRP A 147 7.81 -6.36 -2.63
CA TRP A 147 7.19 -5.07 -2.32
C TRP A 147 5.91 -4.76 -3.10
N LEU A 148 5.06 -3.93 -2.48
CA LEU A 148 4.08 -3.05 -3.11
C LEU A 148 4.48 -1.60 -2.82
N ILE A 149 4.56 -0.77 -3.85
CA ILE A 149 4.93 0.64 -3.72
C ILE A 149 3.83 1.52 -4.30
N ALA A 150 3.37 2.51 -3.53
CA ALA A 150 2.55 3.60 -4.00
C ALA A 150 3.37 4.90 -4.00
N GLY A 151 3.60 5.49 -5.18
CA GLY A 151 4.42 6.68 -5.38
C GLY A 151 5.92 6.35 -5.42
N TYR A 152 6.39 5.77 -6.52
CA TYR A 152 7.75 5.22 -6.66
C TYR A 152 8.79 6.19 -7.24
N GLY A 153 8.40 7.13 -8.10
CA GLY A 153 9.34 8.09 -8.70
C GLY A 153 9.10 9.51 -8.23
N ALA A 154 10.12 10.35 -8.33
CA ALA A 154 10.00 11.78 -8.03
C ALA A 154 8.90 12.42 -8.90
N GLY A 155 7.97 13.12 -8.24
CA GLY A 155 6.80 13.73 -8.89
C GLY A 155 5.65 12.77 -9.22
N ALA A 156 5.81 11.47 -9.02
CA ALA A 156 4.77 10.48 -9.24
C ALA A 156 3.83 10.36 -8.04
N THR A 157 2.58 9.99 -8.29
CA THR A 157 1.58 9.75 -7.23
C THR A 157 1.02 8.34 -7.33
N GLY A 158 1.14 7.57 -6.25
CA GLY A 158 0.47 6.28 -6.11
C GLY A 158 -0.59 6.34 -5.01
N THR A 159 -1.73 5.70 -5.24
CA THR A 159 -2.81 5.60 -4.25
C THR A 159 -3.17 4.15 -3.99
N LEU A 160 -3.23 3.76 -2.72
CA LEU A 160 -3.75 2.48 -2.27
C LEU A 160 -5.01 2.72 -1.43
N ASN A 161 -6.12 2.10 -1.82
CA ASN A 161 -7.36 2.14 -1.05
C ASN A 161 -7.75 0.72 -0.65
N VAL A 162 -8.06 0.50 0.63
CA VAL A 162 -8.62 -0.76 1.13
C VAL A 162 -9.93 -0.43 1.81
N ASN A 163 -11.02 -0.66 1.08
CA ASN A 163 -12.38 -0.42 1.55
C ASN A 163 -12.97 -1.65 2.26
N GLY A 164 -12.40 -2.81 2.00
CA GLY A 164 -12.79 -4.09 2.55
C GLY A 164 -11.89 -5.20 2.03
N GLY A 165 -12.36 -6.44 2.11
CA GLY A 165 -11.61 -7.60 1.62
C GLY A 165 -10.33 -7.88 2.40
N THR A 166 -9.36 -8.49 1.72
CA THR A 166 -8.08 -8.87 2.32
C THR A 166 -6.92 -8.49 1.41
N MET A 167 -5.89 -7.91 1.99
CA MET A 167 -4.62 -7.66 1.34
C MET A 167 -3.51 -8.36 2.13
N ASN A 168 -2.80 -9.27 1.47
CA ASN A 168 -1.61 -9.93 2.01
C ASN A 168 -0.40 -9.41 1.24
N GLY A 169 0.66 -9.03 1.95
CA GLY A 169 1.88 -8.57 1.31
C GLY A 169 3.12 -8.84 2.16
N THR A 170 4.27 -8.60 1.58
CA THR A 170 5.55 -8.61 2.28
C THR A 170 5.83 -7.22 2.85
N LEU A 171 6.02 -6.24 1.96
CA LEU A 171 6.42 -4.87 2.31
C LEU A 171 5.49 -3.90 1.58
N LEU A 172 4.94 -2.93 2.32
CA LEU A 172 4.18 -1.82 1.76
C LEU A 172 4.96 -0.53 1.93
N LEU A 173 5.20 0.18 0.83
CA LEU A 173 5.74 1.54 0.84
C LEU A 173 4.69 2.54 0.35
N LEU A 174 4.43 3.57 1.15
CA LEU A 174 3.65 4.74 0.77
C LEU A 174 4.62 5.92 0.64
N GLY A 175 5.00 6.23 -0.60
CA GLY A 175 6.01 7.22 -0.94
C GLY A 175 7.40 6.60 -0.84
N ASN A 176 8.00 6.30 -1.99
CA ASN A 176 9.40 5.95 -2.16
C ASN A 176 9.95 6.87 -3.24
N GLY A 177 10.54 8.02 -2.89
CA GLY A 177 10.90 9.08 -3.84
C GLY A 177 9.72 9.91 -4.40
N GLY A 178 8.52 9.34 -4.50
CA GLY A 178 7.29 10.04 -4.91
C GLY A 178 6.31 10.34 -3.77
N THR A 179 5.06 10.60 -4.13
CA THR A 179 3.93 10.78 -3.19
C THR A 179 3.09 9.51 -3.12
N GLY A 180 3.01 8.88 -1.96
CA GLY A 180 2.15 7.72 -1.73
C GLY A 180 1.02 8.02 -0.77
N ASN A 181 -0.21 7.70 -1.17
CA ASN A 181 -1.39 7.85 -0.34
C ASN A 181 -2.00 6.48 -0.07
N GLY A 182 -2.31 6.18 1.19
CA GLY A 182 -2.98 4.96 1.63
C GLY A 182 -4.24 5.31 2.41
N THR A 183 -5.40 4.74 2.05
CA THR A 183 -6.63 4.87 2.84
C THR A 183 -7.18 3.49 3.19
N VAL A 184 -7.48 3.25 4.46
CA VAL A 184 -8.09 2.02 4.96
C VAL A 184 -9.39 2.37 5.65
N THR A 185 -10.51 2.07 5.00
CA THR A 185 -11.86 2.28 5.57
C THR A 185 -12.48 0.99 6.09
N GLY A 186 -11.92 -0.16 5.70
CA GLY A 186 -12.34 -1.49 6.14
C GLY A 186 -11.35 -2.59 5.76
N GLY A 187 -11.73 -3.84 5.98
CA GLY A 187 -10.91 -5.00 5.57
C GLY A 187 -9.68 -5.25 6.45
N ALA A 188 -8.81 -6.13 5.96
CA ALA A 188 -7.59 -6.54 6.64
C ALA A 188 -6.37 -6.47 5.71
N ILE A 189 -5.34 -5.75 6.14
CA ILE A 189 -4.00 -5.74 5.52
C ILE A 189 -3.05 -6.50 6.45
N SER A 190 -2.39 -7.53 5.92
CA SER A 190 -1.38 -8.32 6.64
C SER A 190 -0.05 -8.28 5.91
N LEU A 191 0.94 -7.66 6.54
CA LEU A 191 2.30 -7.54 6.04
C LEU A 191 3.24 -8.48 6.80
N SER A 192 3.93 -9.36 6.08
CA SER A 192 4.91 -10.28 6.69
C SER A 192 6.25 -9.60 7.01
N SER A 193 6.47 -8.39 6.50
CA SER A 193 7.60 -7.51 6.82
C SER A 193 7.08 -6.15 7.30
N GLN A 194 7.45 -5.05 6.65
CA GLN A 194 7.22 -3.70 7.17
C GLN A 194 6.13 -2.92 6.43
N LEU A 195 5.57 -1.94 7.14
CA LEU A 195 4.98 -0.74 6.55
C LEU A 195 6.03 0.37 6.58
N GLN A 196 6.27 1.00 5.43
CA GLN A 196 7.14 2.16 5.33
C GLN A 196 6.39 3.34 4.71
N ILE A 197 6.59 4.54 5.26
CA ILE A 197 5.93 5.76 4.80
C ILE A 197 6.98 6.84 4.61
N ALA A 198 6.99 7.44 3.42
CA ALA A 198 7.91 8.50 2.99
C ALA A 198 9.39 8.11 3.10
N VAL A 199 9.79 7.19 2.23
CA VAL A 199 11.17 6.72 2.09
C VAL A 199 11.90 7.49 0.99
N GLY A 200 13.09 7.97 1.30
CA GLY A 200 13.94 8.72 0.38
C GLY A 200 13.70 10.23 0.42
N ALA A 201 14.74 10.98 0.04
CA ALA A 201 14.74 12.44 0.07
C ALA A 201 13.62 13.02 -0.82
N GLY A 202 12.83 13.93 -0.25
CA GLY A 202 11.75 14.62 -0.97
C GLY A 202 10.48 13.79 -1.21
N SER A 203 10.43 12.56 -0.71
CA SER A 203 9.21 11.76 -0.76
C SER A 203 8.15 12.27 0.22
N ALA A 204 6.89 11.98 -0.07
CA ALA A 204 5.77 12.22 0.81
C ALA A 204 4.93 10.95 0.93
N GLY A 205 4.48 10.64 2.14
CA GLY A 205 3.66 9.47 2.40
C GLY A 205 2.55 9.82 3.37
N HIS A 206 1.33 9.43 3.06
CA HIS A 206 0.17 9.66 3.90
C HIS A 206 -0.63 8.37 4.05
N LEU A 207 -0.83 7.92 5.29
CA LEU A 207 -1.75 6.84 5.62
C LEU A 207 -2.93 7.39 6.41
N VAL A 208 -4.14 7.09 5.97
CA VAL A 208 -5.40 7.35 6.67
C VAL A 208 -6.05 6.02 7.02
N MET A 209 -6.25 5.78 8.31
CA MET A 209 -7.00 4.65 8.85
C MET A 209 -8.32 5.17 9.40
N ASP A 210 -9.42 4.96 8.68
CA ASP A 210 -10.78 5.27 9.13
C ASP A 210 -11.50 4.02 9.66
N GLY A 211 -10.96 2.82 9.39
CA GLY A 211 -11.48 1.53 9.82
C GLY A 211 -10.52 0.38 9.54
N GLY A 212 -11.02 -0.85 9.64
CA GLY A 212 -10.24 -2.07 9.31
C GLY A 212 -9.04 -2.33 10.22
N THR A 213 -8.16 -3.22 9.76
CA THR A 213 -6.92 -3.60 10.44
C THR A 213 -5.74 -3.59 9.48
N LEU A 214 -4.62 -2.97 9.87
CA LEU A 214 -3.33 -3.07 9.20
C LEU A 214 -2.32 -3.65 10.17
N THR A 215 -1.79 -4.83 9.87
CA THR A 215 -0.76 -5.49 10.67
C THR A 215 0.56 -5.54 9.91
N GLY A 216 1.66 -5.20 10.59
CA GLY A 216 3.03 -5.37 10.07
C GLY A 216 4.01 -5.80 11.15
N VAL A 217 5.12 -6.42 10.74
CA VAL A 217 6.24 -6.82 11.63
C VAL A 217 7.16 -5.65 11.96
N GLY A 218 7.09 -4.56 11.20
CA GLY A 218 7.73 -3.31 11.59
C GLY A 218 7.14 -2.09 10.90
N MET A 219 7.45 -0.93 11.45
CA MET A 219 6.95 0.36 10.97
C MET A 219 8.10 1.35 10.88
N ASN A 220 8.26 1.98 9.70
CA ASN A 220 9.29 2.99 9.46
C ASN A 220 8.69 4.23 8.80
N PHE A 221 8.62 5.34 9.54
CA PHE A 221 7.97 6.56 9.08
C PHE A 221 8.98 7.71 8.97
N GLY A 222 8.99 8.34 7.80
CA GLY A 222 9.74 9.56 7.56
C GLY A 222 11.23 9.34 7.26
N ASN A 223 11.62 8.18 6.73
CA ASN A 223 13.01 7.89 6.42
C ASN A 223 13.49 8.65 5.17
N GLY A 224 13.74 9.95 5.32
CA GLY A 224 14.16 10.88 4.26
C GLY A 224 13.03 11.75 3.68
N GLY A 225 11.76 11.43 3.92
CA GLY A 225 10.60 12.18 3.43
C GLY A 225 9.58 12.52 4.51
N THR A 226 8.52 13.24 4.15
CA THR A 226 7.48 13.65 5.10
C THR A 226 6.41 12.58 5.23
N ALA A 227 6.28 11.98 6.41
CA ALA A 227 5.26 10.97 6.69
C ALA A 227 4.10 11.57 7.49
N VAL A 228 2.87 11.23 7.11
CA VAL A 228 1.66 11.56 7.86
C VAL A 228 0.88 10.27 8.11
N VAL A 229 0.45 10.05 9.34
CA VAL A 229 -0.41 8.92 9.72
C VAL A 229 -1.60 9.47 10.50
N ASP A 230 -2.80 9.27 9.96
CA ASP A 230 -4.06 9.62 10.59
C ASP A 230 -4.79 8.35 11.03
N LEU A 231 -4.88 8.14 12.34
CA LEU A 231 -5.62 7.04 12.95
C LEU A 231 -7.00 7.53 13.39
N ASN A 232 -7.88 7.77 12.43
CA ASN A 232 -9.25 8.23 12.68
C ASN A 232 -10.16 7.09 13.18
N GLY A 233 -9.84 5.85 12.85
CA GLY A 233 -10.53 4.62 13.27
C GLY A 233 -9.65 3.38 13.02
N GLY A 234 -10.22 2.19 13.22
CA GLY A 234 -9.54 0.92 12.95
C GLY A 234 -8.33 0.62 13.86
N GLN A 235 -7.53 -0.35 13.45
CA GLN A 235 -6.35 -0.82 14.19
C GLN A 235 -5.09 -0.85 13.31
N LEU A 236 -4.06 -0.16 13.77
CA LEU A 236 -2.69 -0.27 13.27
C LEU A 236 -1.90 -1.16 14.24
N ILE A 237 -1.47 -2.35 13.81
CA ILE A 237 -0.83 -3.36 14.65
C ILE A 237 0.63 -3.53 14.25
N ASN A 238 1.53 -3.26 15.18
CA ASN A 238 2.95 -3.47 15.03
C ASN A 238 3.42 -4.68 15.84
N ASN A 239 3.96 -5.69 15.14
CA ASN A 239 4.47 -6.93 15.69
C ASN A 239 6.00 -6.96 15.84
N GLY A 240 6.68 -5.83 15.70
CA GLY A 240 8.13 -5.76 15.89
C GLY A 240 8.65 -4.33 15.93
N GLY A 241 9.75 -4.07 15.22
CA GLY A 241 10.52 -2.82 15.36
C GLY A 241 9.78 -1.58 14.84
N THR A 242 10.01 -0.45 15.50
CA THR A 242 9.47 0.86 15.08
C THR A 242 10.57 1.88 14.94
N ALA A 243 10.57 2.60 13.82
CA ALA A 243 11.40 3.77 13.60
C ALA A 243 10.50 4.93 13.14
N ILE A 244 10.49 6.02 13.89
CA ILE A 244 9.76 7.23 13.54
C ILE A 244 10.78 8.36 13.55
N ASN A 245 10.87 9.08 12.44
CA ASN A 245 11.81 10.17 12.25
C ASN A 245 11.12 11.52 12.49
N GLY A 246 11.90 12.58 12.75
CA GLY A 246 11.36 13.87 13.17
C GLY A 246 10.51 14.65 12.16
N ASN A 247 10.44 14.17 10.92
CA ASN A 247 9.58 14.66 9.85
C ASN A 247 8.24 13.89 9.74
N ALA A 248 7.99 12.94 10.64
CA ALA A 248 6.71 12.27 10.74
C ALA A 248 5.71 13.09 11.58
N THR A 249 4.45 13.06 11.17
CA THR A 249 3.30 13.54 11.96
C THR A 249 2.33 12.39 12.18
N ILE A 250 2.03 12.09 13.43
CA ILE A 250 1.12 11.03 13.84
C ILE A 250 -0.08 11.65 14.54
N ASN A 251 -1.24 11.51 13.93
CA ASN A 251 -2.51 11.99 14.46
C ASN A 251 -3.33 10.79 14.95
N VAL A 252 -3.51 10.71 16.27
CA VAL A 252 -4.31 9.67 16.91
C VAL A 252 -5.70 10.24 17.18
N GLY A 253 -6.62 9.91 16.27
CA GLY A 253 -8.04 10.26 16.30
C GLY A 253 -8.84 9.25 17.14
N ALA A 254 -9.77 8.51 16.54
CA ALA A 254 -10.51 7.44 17.23
C ALA A 254 -10.02 6.02 16.90
N GLY A 255 -8.90 5.90 16.18
CA GLY A 255 -8.23 4.64 15.89
C GLY A 255 -7.30 4.19 17.01
N GLU A 256 -6.76 2.98 16.84
CA GLU A 256 -5.86 2.35 17.81
C GLU A 256 -4.53 1.95 17.16
N TRP A 257 -3.41 2.31 17.80
CA TRP A 257 -2.11 1.73 17.50
C TRP A 257 -1.72 0.71 18.58
N ILE A 258 -1.53 -0.54 18.18
CA ILE A 258 -1.19 -1.66 19.04
C ILE A 258 0.24 -2.11 18.79
N PHE A 259 1.06 -2.20 19.84
CA PHE A 259 2.40 -2.77 19.83
C PHE A 259 2.37 -4.11 20.53
N THR A 260 2.64 -5.20 19.81
CA THR A 260 2.59 -6.56 20.38
C THR A 260 3.98 -7.10 20.76
N ALA A 261 5.04 -6.37 20.42
CA ALA A 261 6.44 -6.76 20.68
C ALA A 261 7.27 -5.69 21.41
N SER A 262 6.67 -4.56 21.79
CA SER A 262 7.35 -3.44 22.48
C SER A 262 6.73 -3.21 23.83
N SER A 263 7.52 -3.00 24.88
CA SER A 263 7.02 -2.67 26.21
C SER A 263 6.38 -1.28 26.26
N VAL A 264 5.66 -0.97 27.34
CA VAL A 264 5.16 0.39 27.61
C VAL A 264 6.30 1.41 27.64
N ALA A 265 7.44 1.07 28.23
CA ALA A 265 8.60 1.96 28.31
C ALA A 265 9.16 2.30 26.92
N ASP A 266 9.21 1.31 26.01
CA ASP A 266 9.68 1.52 24.63
C ASP A 266 8.73 2.45 23.86
N VAL A 267 7.41 2.26 24.03
CA VAL A 267 6.39 3.10 23.40
C VAL A 267 6.49 4.54 23.90
N ASN A 268 6.60 4.74 25.22
CA ASN A 268 6.76 6.09 25.79
C ASN A 268 8.05 6.75 25.30
N TRP A 269 9.16 6.01 25.30
CA TRP A 269 10.44 6.52 24.81
C TRP A 269 10.34 6.96 23.35
N MET A 270 9.68 6.18 22.50
CA MET A 270 9.45 6.50 21.09
C MET A 270 8.61 7.79 20.93
N ILE A 271 7.54 7.96 21.71
CA ILE A 271 6.70 9.16 21.65
C ILE A 271 7.51 10.39 22.05
N ASP A 272 8.28 10.30 23.13
CA ASP A 272 9.02 11.43 23.71
C ASP A 272 10.31 11.78 22.92
N ASN A 273 10.95 10.82 22.26
CA ASN A 273 12.31 10.97 21.70
C ASN A 273 12.40 10.82 20.18
N SER A 274 11.34 10.44 19.47
CA SER A 274 11.40 10.29 17.99
C SER A 274 11.60 11.61 17.25
N GLY A 275 11.33 12.75 17.91
CA GLY A 275 11.32 14.07 17.29
C GLY A 275 10.13 14.30 16.35
N ALA A 276 9.24 13.32 16.21
CA ALA A 276 8.02 13.42 15.42
C ALA A 276 6.98 14.29 16.11
N THR A 277 6.01 14.79 15.33
CA THR A 277 4.84 15.46 15.89
C THR A 277 3.76 14.44 16.23
N TRP A 278 3.33 14.40 17.49
CA TRP A 278 2.25 13.53 17.96
C TRP A 278 1.04 14.36 18.39
N ASN A 279 -0.11 14.10 17.79
CA ASN A 279 -1.37 14.78 18.10
C ASN A 279 -2.39 13.75 18.59
N PHE A 280 -2.83 13.88 19.84
CA PHE A 280 -3.86 13.02 20.44
C PHE A 280 -5.17 13.81 20.50
N ALA A 281 -5.95 13.81 19.42
CA ALA A 281 -7.10 14.71 19.26
C ALA A 281 -8.46 14.03 19.54
N GLY A 282 -8.53 12.69 19.54
CA GLY A 282 -9.79 11.97 19.75
C GLY A 282 -9.97 11.46 21.18
N ALA A 283 -11.21 11.54 21.69
CA ALA A 283 -11.57 11.04 23.02
C ALA A 283 -11.38 9.51 23.18
N ASN A 284 -11.22 8.78 22.07
CA ASN A 284 -11.12 7.32 22.02
C ASN A 284 -9.83 6.83 21.34
N GLY A 285 -8.92 7.73 20.96
CA GLY A 285 -7.65 7.36 20.36
C GLY A 285 -6.75 6.66 21.38
N ASN A 286 -6.13 5.55 20.99
CA ASN A 286 -5.31 4.78 21.90
C ASN A 286 -4.00 4.31 21.25
N VAL A 287 -2.91 4.36 22.01
CA VAL A 287 -1.61 3.83 21.63
C VAL A 287 -1.16 2.90 22.74
N ARG A 288 -1.21 1.58 22.55
CA ARG A 288 -0.96 0.61 23.63
C ARG A 288 0.06 -0.46 23.30
N SER A 289 0.70 -0.98 24.33
CA SER A 289 1.50 -2.21 24.30
C SER A 289 0.70 -3.41 24.81
N VAL A 290 0.96 -4.61 24.25
CA VAL A 290 0.38 -5.90 24.67
C VAL A 290 1.39 -6.78 25.40
N THR A 291 2.69 -6.45 25.39
CA THR A 291 3.73 -7.29 26.02
C THR A 291 3.78 -7.18 27.54
N ASP A 292 3.08 -6.22 28.15
CA ASP A 292 3.05 -6.09 29.60
C ASP A 292 2.00 -7.02 30.26
N ASP A 293 2.52 -7.76 31.23
CA ASP A 293 2.05 -8.90 32.00
C ASP A 293 1.01 -8.58 33.09
N GLY A 294 0.12 -7.62 32.83
CA GLY A 294 -0.97 -7.25 33.74
C GLY A 294 -0.92 -5.82 34.27
N LEU A 295 -0.06 -4.97 33.72
CA LEU A 295 0.09 -3.55 34.08
C LEU A 295 -0.35 -2.58 32.96
N GLY A 296 -1.58 -2.75 32.48
CA GLY A 296 -2.37 -1.65 31.94
C GLY A 296 -2.05 -1.19 30.51
N ASN A 297 -3.12 -0.78 29.81
CA ASN A 297 -3.00 -0.02 28.58
C ASN A 297 -2.29 1.31 28.89
N VAL A 298 -1.34 1.73 28.03
CA VAL A 298 -0.91 3.12 28.00
C VAL A 298 -2.02 3.91 27.32
N THR A 299 -3.01 4.35 28.08
CA THR A 299 -3.97 5.29 27.52
C THR A 299 -3.33 6.67 27.54
N VAL A 300 -2.65 7.04 26.45
CA VAL A 300 -2.27 8.43 26.19
C VAL A 300 -3.52 9.18 25.76
N THR A 301 -4.45 9.41 26.69
CA THR A 301 -5.46 10.45 26.49
C THR A 301 -4.75 11.78 26.53
N ALA A 302 -4.99 12.65 25.56
CA ALA A 302 -4.71 14.06 25.75
C ALA A 302 -5.33 14.48 27.08
N ILE A 303 -4.50 14.88 28.03
CA ILE A 303 -4.97 15.55 29.22
C ILE A 303 -5.56 16.84 28.67
N PRO A 304 -6.91 17.01 28.62
CA PRO A 304 -7.48 18.28 28.19
C PRO A 304 -6.78 19.33 29.03
N GLU A 305 -6.15 20.32 28.37
CA GLU A 305 -5.28 21.31 29.00
C GLU A 305 -5.86 21.63 30.36
N PRO A 306 -5.16 21.29 31.45
CA PRO A 306 -5.83 21.18 32.72
C PRO A 306 -6.44 22.54 33.01
N ALA A 307 -7.67 22.54 33.51
CA ALA A 307 -8.38 23.75 33.90
C ALA A 307 -7.51 24.65 34.83
N THR A 308 -6.38 24.14 35.35
CA THR A 308 -5.27 24.86 35.97
C THR A 308 -4.65 25.98 35.15
N MET A 309 -4.63 25.97 33.81
CA MET A 309 -4.19 27.17 33.06
C MET A 309 -5.23 28.29 33.13
N GLY A 310 -6.51 27.94 33.01
CA GLY A 310 -7.62 28.86 33.30
C GLY A 310 -7.63 29.31 34.76
N LEU A 311 -7.31 28.41 35.70
CA LEU A 311 -7.24 28.69 37.13
C LEU A 311 -6.05 29.59 37.48
N MET A 312 -4.88 29.37 36.88
CA MET A 312 -3.70 30.24 37.00
C MET A 312 -3.97 31.62 36.42
N ALA A 313 -4.64 31.70 35.27
CA ALA A 313 -5.08 32.97 34.70
C ALA A 313 -6.11 33.67 35.60
N LEU A 314 -7.05 32.93 36.20
CA LEU A 314 -8.04 33.44 37.14
C LEU A 314 -7.38 33.94 38.44
N PHE A 315 -6.46 33.17 39.04
CA PHE A 315 -5.74 33.54 40.25
C PHE A 315 -4.75 34.69 40.01
N GLY A 316 -4.02 34.67 38.89
CA GLY A 316 -3.17 35.77 38.47
C GLY A 316 -3.96 37.06 38.25
N GLY A 317 -5.12 36.97 37.58
CA GLY A 317 -6.05 38.09 37.39
C GLY A 317 -6.64 38.60 38.69
N ALA A 318 -7.03 37.71 39.60
CA ALA A 318 -7.57 38.06 40.92
C ALA A 318 -6.51 38.76 41.78
N LEU A 319 -5.27 38.26 41.82
CA LEU A 319 -4.15 38.86 42.56
C LEU A 319 -3.80 40.26 42.05
N LEU A 320 -3.81 40.47 40.72
CA LEU A 320 -3.63 41.81 40.14
C LEU A 320 -4.76 42.77 40.52
N ARG A 321 -6.00 42.28 40.58
CA ARG A 321 -7.16 43.08 41.00
C ARG A 321 -7.11 43.44 42.49
N PHE A 322 -6.68 42.51 43.35
CA PHE A 322 -6.45 42.77 44.78
C PHE A 322 -5.33 43.79 45.00
N ARG A 323 -4.20 43.69 44.28
CA ARG A 323 -3.13 44.70 44.35
C ARG A 323 -3.62 46.10 44.00
N ARG A 324 -4.49 46.22 42.99
CA ARG A 324 -5.05 47.51 42.56
C ARG A 324 -6.05 48.10 43.57
N MET A 325 -6.81 47.26 44.27
CA MET A 325 -7.72 47.70 45.33
C MET A 325 -7.00 48.15 46.60
N PHE A 326 -5.87 47.53 46.94
CA PHE A 326 -5.20 47.78 48.22
C PHE A 326 -4.04 48.79 48.18
N ARG A 327 -3.65 49.35 47.02
CA ARG A 327 -2.58 50.38 46.85
C ARG A 327 -1.62 50.48 48.04
N LEU A 328 -0.87 49.39 48.24
CA LEU A 328 0.43 49.40 48.93
C LEU A 328 1.51 49.71 47.89
#